data_AF-A0A818FUU5-F1
#
_entry.id   AF-A0A818FUU5-F1
#
_cell.length_a   1.000
_cell.length_b   1.000
_cell.length_c   1.000
_cell.angle_alpha   90.00
_cell.angle_beta   90.00
_cell.angle_gamma   90.00
#
_symmetry.space_group_name_H-M   'P 1'
#
loop_
_entity.id
_entity.type
_entity.pdbx_description
1 polymer ?
#
loop_
_entity_poly.entity_id
_entity_poly.type
_entity_poly.pdbx_seq_one_letter_code
_entity_poly.pdbx_strand_id
1 'polypeptide(L)'
;MTASNVNIAPLSSLPVELIFRILSFADNKTIIFSFGNVCKRFRSIINSYNQYDIDFRSVSKPYFDAICHFITPENIISLTLSNSNRTTNQISLFLSLVPFEKCIRLRSLTLVDIDENDFHTIFQLKNMIVSLSFTFRKKNSIQNPKTLPLIYTIISNENLQHLDFGLSWNRMEALPWPNQCRLESLILSSRISFKKFSSILSHCSKLKRLLLQDCVMEDLTEIDRSTTYPQLTSLAFDDSELHMDEFELLLSLTPSLQHLHIVGETDLFDGACWEKFIQKHLKNLNRFEFAFCGNTDYEFNNPTDVESLITSYRTPFWIENKHWFVICYYFKKSAIYSLYSLPICKTKVRFYPHEDKITCSTHSTLYNDASMTDNVHEMQLNLTNLMAHYDRNAKNALPSSPFFRKMNKLLLLTGNEWPDGSSEYLSAFIDLSCIVELSVSVDFDPNDISNTLTNITNLLKGTSNLQSLTIDSSSTNAENICLLVPNHIKHLQVAIQSIDEMKLIVERLKQLSSITFNMLLDINSFLPDFLTWLMEKRNQSTYRNDTGYFSIWFNKNTAQIP
;
A
#
# COMPACT_ATOMS: atom_id res chain seq x y z
N MET A 1 -17.20 -50.31 23.47
CA MET A 1 -17.29 -48.92 22.96
C MET A 1 -16.97 -48.95 21.48
N THR A 2 -18.01 -49.05 20.64
CA THR A 2 -17.91 -49.02 19.18
C THR A 2 -17.76 -47.57 18.73
N ALA A 3 -16.63 -47.25 18.09
CA ALA A 3 -16.42 -45.95 17.46
C ALA A 3 -17.50 -45.75 16.39
N SER A 4 -18.33 -44.72 16.57
CA SER A 4 -19.25 -44.25 15.55
C SER A 4 -18.46 -43.81 14.32
N ASN A 5 -18.56 -44.57 13.23
CA ASN A 5 -18.09 -44.17 11.91
C ASN A 5 -18.78 -42.87 11.50
N VAL A 6 -18.14 -41.73 11.74
CA VAL A 6 -18.53 -40.46 11.15
C VAL A 6 -18.31 -40.62 9.65
N ASN A 7 -19.40 -40.76 8.91
CA ASN A 7 -19.39 -40.91 7.46
C ASN A 7 -19.07 -39.55 6.85
N ILE A 8 -17.78 -39.22 6.71
CA ILE A 8 -17.35 -37.94 6.13
C ILE A 8 -17.64 -38.02 4.62
N ALA A 9 -18.67 -37.28 4.18
CA ALA A 9 -18.99 -37.17 2.77
C ALA A 9 -17.78 -36.60 2.01
N PRO A 10 -17.34 -37.22 0.89
CA PRO A 10 -16.17 -36.76 0.16
C PRO A 10 -16.44 -35.38 -0.44
N LEU A 11 -15.42 -34.51 -0.52
CA LEU A 11 -15.53 -33.17 -1.11
C LEU A 11 -16.12 -33.22 -2.54
N SER A 12 -15.80 -34.29 -3.27
CA SER A 12 -16.32 -34.56 -4.60
C SER A 12 -17.81 -34.90 -4.64
N SER A 13 -18.52 -34.97 -3.51
CA SER A 13 -19.98 -35.16 -3.44
C SER A 13 -20.75 -33.85 -3.19
N LEU A 14 -20.06 -32.77 -2.81
CA LEU A 14 -20.70 -31.50 -2.51
C LEU A 14 -21.38 -30.87 -3.75
N PRO A 15 -22.55 -30.21 -3.58
CA PRO A 15 -23.15 -29.37 -4.62
C PRO A 15 -22.15 -28.36 -5.20
N VAL A 16 -22.28 -28.07 -6.49
CA VAL A 16 -21.33 -27.19 -7.21
C VAL A 16 -21.30 -25.78 -6.62
N GLU A 17 -22.42 -25.31 -6.08
CA GLU A 17 -22.58 -24.02 -5.44
C GLU A 17 -21.73 -23.90 -4.17
N LEU A 18 -21.66 -24.98 -3.37
CA LEU A 18 -20.79 -25.02 -2.20
C LEU A 18 -19.32 -25.06 -2.61
N ILE A 19 -18.99 -25.78 -3.68
CA ILE A 19 -17.63 -25.81 -4.22
C ILE A 19 -17.24 -24.41 -4.73
N PHE A 20 -18.11 -23.72 -5.46
CA PHE A 20 -17.88 -22.35 -5.90
C PHE A 20 -17.66 -21.40 -4.73
N ARG A 21 -18.45 -21.53 -3.66
CA ARG A 21 -18.25 -20.75 -2.43
C ARG A 21 -16.94 -21.08 -1.71
N ILE A 22 -16.44 -22.31 -1.81
CA ILE A 22 -15.10 -22.65 -1.31
C ILE A 22 -14.03 -21.99 -2.20
N LEU A 23 -14.19 -22.10 -3.53
CA LEU A 23 -13.25 -21.54 -4.50
C LEU A 23 -13.19 -20.01 -4.44
N SER A 24 -14.26 -19.31 -4.03
CA SER A 24 -14.22 -17.86 -3.84
C SER A 24 -13.29 -17.39 -2.72
N PHE A 25 -12.81 -18.30 -1.85
CA PHE A 25 -11.78 -18.01 -0.86
C PHE A 25 -10.38 -18.49 -1.27
N ALA A 26 -10.26 -19.17 -2.41
CA ALA A 26 -8.99 -19.63 -2.95
C ALA A 26 -8.45 -18.63 -3.97
N ASP A 27 -7.12 -18.51 -4.05
CA ASP A 27 -6.47 -17.72 -5.08
C ASP A 27 -6.58 -18.41 -6.47
N ASN A 28 -6.47 -17.65 -7.56
CA ASN A 28 -6.61 -18.20 -8.91
C ASN A 28 -5.61 -19.31 -9.24
N LYS A 29 -4.42 -19.30 -8.61
CA LYS A 29 -3.41 -20.33 -8.83
C LYS A 29 -3.93 -21.66 -8.31
N THR A 30 -4.45 -21.63 -7.10
CA THR A 30 -5.04 -22.77 -6.42
C THR A 30 -6.26 -23.29 -7.19
N ILE A 31 -7.13 -22.40 -7.68
CA ILE A 31 -8.29 -22.79 -8.48
C ILE A 31 -7.83 -23.49 -9.78
N ILE A 32 -6.98 -22.85 -10.58
CA ILE A 32 -6.66 -23.31 -11.94
C ILE A 32 -5.69 -24.50 -11.92
N PHE A 33 -4.59 -24.39 -11.17
CA PHE A 33 -3.47 -25.32 -11.26
C PHE A 33 -3.51 -26.42 -10.20
N SER A 34 -4.19 -26.22 -9.08
CA SER A 34 -4.29 -27.24 -8.03
C SER A 34 -5.61 -27.99 -8.10
N PHE A 35 -6.75 -27.29 -7.97
CA PHE A 35 -8.07 -27.91 -7.81
C PHE A 35 -8.49 -28.70 -9.07
N GLY A 36 -8.26 -28.14 -10.26
CA GLY A 36 -8.66 -28.76 -11.53
C GLY A 36 -7.88 -30.00 -11.95
N ASN A 37 -6.76 -30.24 -11.28
CA ASN A 37 -5.91 -31.39 -11.55
C ASN A 37 -6.20 -32.58 -10.63
N VAL A 38 -7.04 -32.41 -9.61
CA VAL A 38 -7.38 -33.49 -8.66
C VAL A 38 -8.26 -34.56 -9.31
N CYS A 39 -9.36 -34.17 -9.98
CA CYS A 39 -10.25 -35.13 -10.64
C CYS A 39 -11.08 -34.51 -11.78
N LYS A 40 -11.67 -35.37 -12.62
CA LYS A 40 -12.50 -34.95 -13.77
C LYS A 40 -13.67 -34.05 -13.36
N ARG A 41 -14.32 -34.32 -12.22
CA ARG A 41 -15.43 -33.49 -11.72
C ARG A 41 -14.95 -32.07 -11.42
N PHE A 42 -13.84 -31.91 -10.70
CA PHE A 42 -13.33 -30.59 -10.34
C PHE A 42 -12.84 -29.81 -11.57
N ARG A 43 -12.25 -30.49 -12.55
CA ARG A 43 -11.95 -29.89 -13.85
C ARG A 43 -13.21 -29.37 -14.55
N SER A 44 -14.28 -30.16 -14.58
CA SER A 44 -15.56 -29.72 -15.14
C SER A 44 -16.15 -28.53 -14.38
N ILE A 45 -16.03 -28.52 -13.05
CA ILE A 45 -16.49 -27.41 -12.19
C ILE A 45 -15.73 -26.13 -12.54
N ILE A 46 -14.41 -26.19 -12.66
CA ILE A 46 -13.57 -25.03 -13.05
C ILE A 46 -13.93 -24.54 -14.44
N ASN A 47 -14.17 -25.42 -15.40
CA ASN A 47 -14.59 -25.02 -16.75
C ASN A 47 -15.92 -24.23 -16.75
N SER A 48 -16.76 -24.43 -15.73
CA SER A 48 -18.00 -23.67 -15.50
C SER A 48 -17.85 -22.55 -14.46
N TYR A 49 -16.69 -22.42 -13.82
CA TYR A 49 -16.45 -21.42 -12.79
C TYR A 49 -16.32 -20.05 -13.44
N ASN A 50 -17.07 -19.10 -12.91
CA ASN A 50 -17.32 -17.84 -13.58
C ASN A 50 -17.13 -16.65 -12.63
N GLN A 51 -16.31 -16.79 -11.59
CA GLN A 51 -16.10 -15.77 -10.57
C GLN A 51 -14.60 -15.54 -10.34
N TYR A 52 -13.84 -15.38 -11.43
CA TYR A 52 -12.40 -15.12 -11.32
C TYR A 52 -12.14 -13.66 -10.89
N ASP A 53 -11.37 -13.52 -9.80
CA ASP A 53 -10.83 -12.25 -9.33
C ASP A 53 -9.31 -12.26 -9.54
N ILE A 54 -8.86 -11.71 -10.66
CA ILE A 54 -7.48 -11.83 -11.13
C ILE A 54 -6.66 -10.63 -10.69
N ASP A 55 -5.63 -10.88 -9.89
CA ASP A 55 -4.65 -9.86 -9.51
C ASP A 55 -3.28 -10.13 -10.15
N PHE A 56 -2.87 -9.24 -11.05
CA PHE A 56 -1.58 -9.31 -11.72
C PHE A 56 -0.53 -8.31 -11.22
N ARG A 57 -0.74 -7.59 -10.11
CA ARG A 57 0.20 -6.56 -9.59
C ARG A 57 1.62 -7.04 -9.36
N SER A 58 1.79 -8.29 -8.94
CA SER A 58 3.09 -8.90 -8.58
C SER A 58 3.25 -10.30 -9.15
N VAL A 59 2.61 -10.57 -10.29
CA VAL A 59 2.61 -11.90 -10.93
C VAL A 59 3.92 -12.17 -11.66
N SER A 60 4.45 -13.40 -11.59
CA SER A 60 5.54 -13.81 -12.47
C SER A 60 5.04 -14.00 -13.90
N LYS A 61 5.83 -13.62 -14.91
CA LYS A 61 5.44 -13.72 -16.32
C LYS A 61 4.97 -15.12 -16.77
N PRO A 62 5.63 -16.25 -16.44
CA PRO A 62 5.12 -17.58 -16.85
C PRO A 62 3.73 -17.88 -16.28
N TYR A 63 3.45 -17.40 -15.07
CA TYR A 63 2.15 -17.59 -14.43
C TYR A 63 1.09 -16.66 -15.01
N PHE A 64 1.46 -15.42 -15.35
CA PHE A 64 0.62 -14.52 -16.13
C PHE A 64 0.24 -15.13 -17.49
N ASP A 65 1.23 -15.61 -18.24
CA ASP A 65 1.03 -16.23 -19.55
C ASP A 65 0.11 -17.45 -19.39
N ALA A 66 0.39 -18.34 -18.42
CA ALA A 66 -0.45 -19.50 -18.16
C ALA A 66 -1.90 -19.11 -17.84
N ILE A 67 -2.13 -18.16 -16.95
CA ILE A 67 -3.49 -17.69 -16.63
C ILE A 67 -4.20 -17.17 -17.88
N CYS A 68 -3.55 -16.34 -18.69
CA CYS A 68 -4.15 -15.77 -19.89
C CYS A 68 -4.54 -16.85 -20.92
N HIS A 69 -3.86 -18.00 -20.92
CA HIS A 69 -4.22 -19.14 -21.77
C HIS A 69 -5.36 -20.00 -21.20
N PHE A 70 -5.49 -20.09 -19.87
CA PHE A 70 -6.49 -20.95 -19.22
C PHE A 70 -7.83 -20.26 -18.97
N ILE A 71 -7.83 -18.96 -18.70
CA ILE A 71 -9.05 -18.25 -18.34
C ILE A 71 -9.83 -17.82 -19.57
N THR A 72 -11.11 -18.15 -19.57
CA THR A 72 -12.09 -17.61 -20.50
C THR A 72 -12.46 -16.18 -20.08
N PRO A 73 -12.26 -15.15 -20.92
CA PRO A 73 -12.44 -13.74 -20.53
C PRO A 73 -13.83 -13.42 -19.96
N GLU A 74 -14.87 -14.09 -20.46
CA GLU A 74 -16.27 -13.97 -20.02
C GLU A 74 -16.48 -14.37 -18.55
N ASN A 75 -15.53 -15.12 -17.96
CA ASN A 75 -15.57 -15.59 -16.58
C ASN A 75 -14.87 -14.66 -15.58
N ILE A 76 -14.23 -13.59 -16.06
CA ILE A 76 -13.54 -12.60 -15.23
C ILE A 76 -14.56 -11.61 -14.66
N ILE A 77 -14.62 -11.51 -13.33
CA ILE A 77 -15.49 -10.54 -12.62
C ILE A 77 -14.71 -9.35 -12.07
N SER A 78 -13.43 -9.57 -11.73
CA SER A 78 -12.52 -8.57 -11.20
C SER A 78 -11.14 -8.77 -11.83
N LEU A 79 -10.52 -7.67 -12.25
CA LEU A 79 -9.23 -7.68 -12.92
C LEU A 79 -8.37 -6.54 -12.39
N THR A 80 -7.17 -6.88 -11.91
CA THR A 80 -6.13 -5.91 -11.61
C THR A 80 -4.95 -6.11 -12.55
N LEU A 81 -4.63 -5.08 -13.33
CA LEU A 81 -3.44 -5.04 -14.18
C LEU A 81 -2.50 -3.95 -13.68
N SER A 82 -1.21 -4.16 -13.87
CA SER A 82 -0.19 -3.21 -13.40
C SER A 82 0.91 -3.06 -14.45
N ASN A 83 1.35 -1.84 -14.69
CA ASN A 83 2.50 -1.49 -15.51
C ASN A 83 3.68 -0.95 -14.68
N SER A 84 3.71 -1.33 -13.39
CA SER A 84 4.73 -0.95 -12.41
C SER A 84 6.12 -1.47 -12.76
N ASN A 85 7.10 -1.10 -11.93
CA ASN A 85 8.48 -1.59 -12.03
C ASN A 85 8.61 -3.10 -11.83
N ARG A 86 7.55 -3.81 -11.40
CA ARG A 86 7.52 -5.28 -11.28
C ARG A 86 6.72 -5.97 -12.38
N THR A 87 6.00 -5.26 -13.24
CA THR A 87 5.10 -5.87 -14.24
C THR A 87 5.04 -5.02 -15.50
N THR A 88 6.19 -4.63 -16.04
CA THR A 88 6.23 -3.67 -17.14
C THR A 88 5.59 -4.19 -18.41
N ASN A 89 4.79 -3.33 -19.07
CA ASN A 89 4.04 -3.60 -20.30
C ASN A 89 3.06 -4.77 -20.19
N GLN A 90 2.75 -5.19 -18.97
CA GLN A 90 1.80 -6.28 -18.73
C GLN A 90 0.40 -5.90 -19.19
N ILE A 91 -0.02 -4.63 -19.05
CA ILE A 91 -1.33 -4.18 -19.52
C ILE A 91 -1.43 -4.38 -21.04
N SER A 92 -0.48 -3.85 -21.81
CA SER A 92 -0.47 -3.97 -23.27
C SER A 92 -0.37 -5.43 -23.71
N LEU A 93 0.43 -6.25 -23.00
CA LEU A 93 0.52 -7.69 -23.26
C LEU A 93 -0.83 -8.38 -23.01
N PHE A 94 -1.51 -8.08 -21.90
CA PHE A 94 -2.83 -8.62 -21.60
C PHE A 94 -3.82 -8.29 -22.70
N LEU A 95 -3.88 -7.03 -23.13
CA LEU A 95 -4.76 -6.59 -24.21
C LEU A 95 -4.46 -7.28 -25.55
N SER A 96 -3.20 -7.67 -25.80
CA SER A 96 -2.86 -8.44 -26.99
C SER A 96 -3.29 -9.92 -26.94
N LEU A 97 -3.38 -10.49 -25.74
CA LEU A 97 -3.70 -11.91 -25.52
C LEU A 97 -5.20 -12.14 -25.31
N VAL A 98 -5.87 -11.18 -24.67
CA VAL A 98 -7.26 -11.25 -24.22
C VAL A 98 -8.05 -10.11 -24.85
N PRO A 99 -8.98 -10.40 -25.79
CA PRO A 99 -9.89 -9.40 -26.33
C PRO A 99 -10.76 -8.83 -25.21
N PHE A 100 -10.53 -7.56 -24.85
CA PHE A 100 -11.16 -6.96 -23.67
C PHE A 100 -12.68 -6.86 -23.82
N GLU A 101 -13.20 -6.84 -25.05
CA GLU A 101 -14.62 -6.87 -25.39
C GLU A 101 -15.34 -8.12 -24.87
N LYS A 102 -14.59 -9.21 -24.68
CA LYS A 102 -15.12 -10.49 -24.18
C LYS A 102 -15.23 -10.52 -22.66
N CYS A 103 -14.69 -9.55 -21.94
CA CYS A 103 -14.81 -9.42 -20.49
C CYS A 103 -16.20 -8.90 -20.08
N ILE A 104 -17.28 -9.48 -20.63
CA ILE A 104 -18.66 -8.99 -20.52
C ILE A 104 -19.22 -9.02 -19.08
N ARG A 105 -18.60 -9.78 -18.17
CA ARG A 105 -18.98 -9.90 -16.76
C ARG A 105 -18.07 -9.12 -15.81
N LEU A 106 -17.10 -8.37 -16.35
CA LEU A 106 -16.19 -7.56 -15.57
C LEU A 106 -16.96 -6.47 -14.82
N ARG A 107 -16.87 -6.51 -13.48
CA ARG A 107 -17.49 -5.55 -12.57
C ARG A 107 -16.46 -4.66 -11.89
N SER A 108 -15.26 -5.17 -11.64
CA SER A 108 -14.19 -4.44 -10.98
C SER A 108 -12.95 -4.40 -11.86
N LEU A 109 -12.36 -3.22 -12.03
CA LEU A 109 -11.14 -3.04 -12.81
C LEU A 109 -10.18 -2.12 -12.07
N THR A 110 -8.95 -2.58 -11.85
CA THR A 110 -7.87 -1.80 -11.23
C THR A 110 -6.68 -1.73 -12.19
N LEU A 111 -6.23 -0.53 -12.52
CA LEU A 111 -5.17 -0.26 -13.50
C LEU A 111 -4.05 0.55 -12.85
N VAL A 112 -2.96 -0.10 -12.47
CA VAL A 112 -1.82 0.55 -11.79
C VAL A 112 -0.78 0.98 -12.81
N ASP A 113 -0.35 2.25 -12.74
CA ASP A 113 0.67 2.84 -13.63
C ASP A 113 0.38 2.67 -15.13
N ILE A 114 -0.89 2.80 -15.52
CA ILE A 114 -1.32 2.63 -16.91
C ILE A 114 -0.81 3.76 -17.82
N ASP A 115 -0.51 3.41 -19.06
CA ASP A 115 -0.21 4.37 -20.12
C ASP A 115 -1.50 4.88 -20.78
N GLU A 116 -1.54 6.14 -21.19
CA GLU A 116 -2.79 6.73 -21.69
C GLU A 116 -3.34 5.99 -22.93
N ASN A 117 -2.48 5.48 -23.81
CA ASN A 117 -2.90 4.72 -24.99
C ASN A 117 -3.65 3.41 -24.62
N ASP A 118 -3.14 2.68 -23.63
CA ASP A 118 -3.81 1.47 -23.12
C ASP A 118 -5.12 1.83 -22.44
N PHE A 119 -5.15 2.94 -21.69
CA PHE A 119 -6.38 3.46 -21.07
C PHE A 119 -7.46 3.78 -22.12
N HIS A 120 -7.08 4.46 -23.21
CA HIS A 120 -7.97 4.72 -24.34
C HIS A 120 -8.48 3.43 -24.98
N THR A 121 -7.62 2.43 -25.16
CA THR A 121 -7.98 1.14 -25.75
C THR A 121 -9.02 0.41 -24.88
N ILE A 122 -8.83 0.39 -23.57
CA ILE A 122 -9.73 -0.29 -22.61
C ILE A 122 -11.12 0.35 -22.58
N PHE A 123 -11.20 1.68 -22.56
CA PHE A 123 -12.47 2.41 -22.34
C PHE A 123 -13.17 2.90 -23.61
N GLN A 124 -12.65 2.56 -24.79
CA GLN A 124 -13.46 2.60 -26.02
C GLN A 124 -14.62 1.61 -25.97
N LEU A 125 -14.59 0.64 -25.05
CA LEU A 125 -15.57 -0.42 -24.91
C LEU A 125 -16.59 -0.08 -23.81
N LYS A 126 -17.88 -0.23 -24.13
CA LYS A 126 -18.97 0.07 -23.19
C LYS A 126 -19.12 -1.06 -22.17
N ASN A 127 -18.46 -0.93 -21.03
CA ASN A 127 -18.40 -1.96 -20.01
C ASN A 127 -19.39 -1.72 -18.85
N MET A 128 -19.87 -2.80 -18.23
CA MET A 128 -20.76 -2.76 -17.05
C MET A 128 -19.99 -2.64 -15.72
N ILE A 129 -18.88 -1.89 -15.74
CA ILE A 129 -17.99 -1.72 -14.60
C ILE A 129 -18.74 -0.98 -13.47
N VAL A 130 -18.66 -1.56 -12.28
CA VAL A 130 -19.24 -1.05 -11.03
C VAL A 130 -18.15 -0.39 -10.18
N SER A 131 -16.93 -0.91 -10.22
CA SER A 131 -15.76 -0.38 -9.51
C SER A 131 -14.60 -0.19 -10.46
N LEU A 132 -14.03 1.02 -10.47
CA LEU A 132 -12.86 1.36 -11.25
C LEU A 132 -11.81 2.04 -10.37
N SER A 133 -10.57 1.54 -10.41
CA SER A 133 -9.40 2.21 -9.88
C SER A 133 -8.34 2.39 -10.97
N PHE A 134 -7.75 3.57 -11.12
CA PHE A 134 -6.60 3.75 -12.02
C PHE A 134 -5.60 4.83 -11.61
N THR A 135 -4.33 4.59 -11.89
CA THR A 135 -3.25 5.59 -11.77
C THR A 135 -2.46 5.66 -13.06
N PHE A 136 -2.21 6.88 -13.55
CA PHE A 136 -1.34 7.07 -14.71
C PHE A 136 0.13 7.02 -14.31
N ARG A 137 0.95 6.45 -15.19
CA ARG A 137 2.41 6.47 -15.03
C ARG A 137 2.92 7.92 -14.99
N LYS A 138 3.68 8.28 -13.95
CA LYS A 138 4.23 9.64 -13.72
C LYS A 138 4.99 10.26 -14.90
N LYS A 139 5.57 9.44 -15.78
CA LYS A 139 6.38 9.88 -16.93
C LYS A 139 5.58 10.39 -18.13
N ASN A 140 4.26 10.20 -18.17
CA ASN A 140 3.42 10.66 -19.27
C ASN A 140 3.06 12.15 -19.12
N SER A 141 4.08 13.01 -19.07
CA SER A 141 3.94 14.47 -19.04
C SER A 141 3.36 15.05 -20.34
N ILE A 142 3.27 14.25 -21.40
CA ILE A 142 2.59 14.63 -22.64
C ILE A 142 1.09 14.39 -22.45
N GLN A 143 0.37 15.48 -22.21
CA GLN A 143 -1.06 15.50 -21.98
C GLN A 143 -1.81 15.05 -23.25
N ASN A 144 -2.50 13.91 -23.23
CA ASN A 144 -3.46 13.62 -24.29
C ASN A 144 -4.78 14.36 -23.99
N PRO A 145 -5.18 15.34 -24.83
CA PRO A 145 -6.40 16.12 -24.58
C PRO A 145 -7.68 15.25 -24.61
N LYS A 146 -7.62 14.04 -25.17
CA LYS A 146 -8.77 13.12 -25.21
C LYS A 146 -9.03 12.41 -23.89
N THR A 147 -8.09 12.41 -22.94
CA THR A 147 -8.20 11.61 -21.72
C THR A 147 -9.24 12.16 -20.75
N LEU A 148 -9.39 13.50 -20.63
CA LEU A 148 -10.42 14.10 -19.78
C LEU A 148 -11.86 13.82 -20.26
N PRO A 149 -12.20 14.00 -21.57
CA PRO A 149 -13.51 13.58 -22.09
C PRO A 149 -13.83 12.10 -21.86
N LEU A 150 -12.83 11.24 -21.95
CA LEU A 150 -13.00 9.80 -21.68
C LEU A 150 -13.31 9.55 -20.21
N ILE A 151 -12.58 10.17 -19.28
CA ILE A 151 -12.86 10.09 -17.84
C ILE A 151 -14.27 10.62 -17.53
N TYR A 152 -14.69 11.74 -18.13
CA TYR A 152 -16.06 12.24 -17.98
C TYR A 152 -17.10 11.21 -18.41
N THR A 153 -16.88 10.54 -19.55
CA THR A 153 -17.76 9.48 -20.06
C THR A 153 -17.82 8.28 -19.10
N ILE A 154 -16.69 7.91 -18.51
CA ILE A 154 -16.60 6.85 -17.50
C ILE A 154 -17.39 7.22 -16.24
N ILE A 155 -17.20 8.44 -15.72
CA ILE A 155 -17.92 8.94 -14.53
C ILE A 155 -19.43 9.02 -14.80
N SER A 156 -19.83 9.33 -16.02
CA SER A 156 -21.23 9.38 -16.46
C SER A 156 -21.89 7.98 -16.54
N ASN A 157 -21.14 6.89 -16.37
CA ASN A 157 -21.68 5.54 -16.48
C ASN A 157 -22.63 5.23 -15.31
N GLU A 158 -23.88 4.89 -15.64
CA GLU A 158 -24.92 4.60 -14.65
C GLU A 158 -24.65 3.38 -13.75
N ASN A 159 -23.70 2.51 -14.12
CA ASN A 159 -23.35 1.34 -13.31
C ASN A 159 -22.21 1.63 -12.32
N LEU A 160 -21.43 2.69 -12.54
CA LEU A 160 -20.25 2.99 -11.75
C LEU A 160 -20.66 3.52 -10.37
N GLN A 161 -20.25 2.79 -9.33
CA GLN A 161 -20.53 3.08 -7.93
C GLN A 161 -19.27 3.44 -7.16
N HIS A 162 -18.13 2.88 -7.54
CA HIS A 162 -16.85 3.12 -6.88
C HIS A 162 -15.82 3.59 -7.89
N LEU A 163 -15.21 4.73 -7.62
CA LEU A 163 -14.19 5.31 -8.47
C LEU A 163 -13.00 5.75 -7.63
N ASP A 164 -11.81 5.32 -8.03
CA ASP A 164 -10.53 5.69 -7.43
C ASP A 164 -9.56 6.10 -8.54
N PHE A 165 -9.04 7.32 -8.50
CA PHE A 165 -8.06 7.74 -9.48
C PHE A 165 -7.18 8.90 -9.02
N GLY A 166 -6.05 9.06 -9.72
CA GLY A 166 -5.15 10.19 -9.55
C GLY A 166 -4.90 10.92 -10.87
N LEU A 167 -5.04 12.25 -10.85
CA LEU A 167 -4.66 13.16 -11.94
C LEU A 167 -3.68 14.21 -11.44
N SER A 168 -3.02 14.93 -12.35
CA SER A 168 -2.35 16.17 -11.95
C SER A 168 -3.38 17.22 -11.53
N TRP A 169 -2.99 18.13 -10.62
CA TRP A 169 -3.82 19.24 -10.13
C TRP A 169 -4.62 19.93 -11.25
N ASN A 170 -3.92 20.45 -12.27
CA ASN A 170 -4.54 21.17 -13.39
C ASN A 170 -5.61 20.35 -14.13
N ARG A 171 -5.39 19.04 -14.27
CA ARG A 171 -6.35 18.14 -14.95
C ARG A 171 -7.55 17.84 -14.06
N MET A 172 -7.31 17.69 -12.76
CA MET A 172 -8.37 17.48 -11.79
C MET A 172 -9.29 18.70 -11.74
N GLU A 173 -8.74 19.91 -11.66
CA GLU A 173 -9.52 21.15 -11.69
C GLU A 173 -10.30 21.31 -13.00
N ALA A 174 -9.69 20.98 -14.15
CA ALA A 174 -10.34 21.05 -15.45
C ALA A 174 -11.41 19.96 -15.70
N LEU A 175 -11.45 18.87 -14.93
CA LEU A 175 -12.36 17.73 -15.18
C LEU A 175 -13.82 18.10 -14.90
N PRO A 176 -14.73 18.19 -15.89
CA PRO A 176 -16.14 18.41 -15.58
C PRO A 176 -16.73 17.20 -14.82
N TRP A 177 -17.71 17.46 -13.96
CA TRP A 177 -18.47 16.41 -13.28
C TRP A 177 -19.86 16.26 -13.93
N PRO A 178 -20.27 15.04 -14.32
CA PRO A 178 -21.58 14.85 -14.91
C PRO A 178 -22.68 14.94 -13.85
N ASN A 179 -23.83 15.48 -14.26
CA ASN A 179 -25.02 15.50 -13.41
C ASN A 179 -25.51 14.06 -13.17
N GLN A 180 -26.06 13.80 -11.98
CA GLN A 180 -26.72 12.52 -11.64
C GLN A 180 -25.77 11.30 -11.60
N CYS A 181 -24.52 11.50 -11.15
CA CYS A 181 -23.60 10.39 -10.89
C CYS A 181 -24.20 9.38 -9.89
N ARG A 182 -24.01 8.07 -10.16
CA ARG A 182 -24.39 6.99 -9.21
C ARG A 182 -23.28 6.60 -8.26
N LEU A 183 -22.17 7.33 -8.27
CA LEU A 183 -21.04 7.10 -7.38
C LEU A 183 -21.48 7.13 -5.91
N GLU A 184 -21.12 6.06 -5.20
CA GLU A 184 -21.28 5.92 -3.75
C GLU A 184 -19.96 6.09 -3.02
N SER A 185 -18.83 5.77 -3.67
CA SER A 185 -17.48 5.99 -3.15
C SER A 185 -16.58 6.64 -4.19
N LEU A 186 -15.87 7.68 -3.78
CA LEU A 186 -14.88 8.38 -4.59
C LEU A 186 -13.58 8.50 -3.82
N ILE A 187 -12.47 8.13 -4.44
CA ILE A 187 -11.11 8.27 -3.91
C ILE A 187 -10.31 9.09 -4.94
N LEU A 188 -9.72 10.19 -4.47
CA LEU A 188 -8.92 11.08 -5.29
C LEU A 188 -7.51 11.17 -4.70
N SER A 189 -6.56 10.55 -5.39
CA SER A 189 -5.12 10.60 -5.03
C SER A 189 -4.47 11.91 -5.49
N SER A 190 -5.21 13.01 -5.42
CA SER A 190 -4.81 14.31 -5.97
C SER A 190 -5.41 15.40 -5.12
N ARG A 191 -4.66 16.49 -4.95
CA ARG A 191 -5.19 17.70 -4.33
C ARG A 191 -6.32 18.26 -5.20
N ILE A 192 -7.36 18.84 -4.59
CA ILE A 192 -8.44 19.55 -5.29
C ILE A 192 -8.71 20.93 -4.68
N SER A 193 -9.32 21.84 -5.42
CA SER A 193 -9.83 23.10 -4.86
C SER A 193 -11.12 22.88 -4.08
N PHE A 194 -11.43 23.78 -3.15
CA PHE A 194 -12.74 23.77 -2.46
C PHE A 194 -13.93 23.92 -3.42
N LYS A 195 -13.76 24.71 -4.48
CA LYS A 195 -14.78 24.84 -5.54
C LYS A 195 -15.02 23.49 -6.20
N LYS A 196 -13.95 22.72 -6.43
CA LYS A 196 -14.04 21.38 -6.99
C LYS A 196 -14.70 20.40 -6.03
N PHE A 197 -14.35 20.45 -4.75
CA PHE A 197 -15.01 19.68 -3.69
C PHE A 197 -16.54 19.91 -3.70
N SER A 198 -16.97 21.17 -3.69
CA SER A 198 -18.40 21.53 -3.74
C SER A 198 -19.06 21.10 -5.06
N SER A 199 -18.36 21.23 -6.19
CA SER A 199 -18.83 20.74 -7.48
C SER A 199 -19.04 19.22 -7.48
N ILE A 200 -18.12 18.44 -6.90
CA ILE A 200 -18.26 16.98 -6.78
C ILE A 200 -19.52 16.62 -6.00
N LEU A 201 -19.68 17.21 -4.81
CA LEU A 201 -20.77 16.88 -3.90
C LEU A 201 -22.14 17.28 -4.47
N SER A 202 -22.23 18.43 -5.14
CA SER A 202 -23.46 18.86 -5.80
C SER A 202 -23.89 17.95 -6.97
N HIS A 203 -22.94 17.39 -7.71
CA HIS A 203 -23.23 16.53 -8.87
C HIS A 203 -23.41 15.04 -8.49
N CYS A 204 -22.80 14.61 -7.38
CA CYS A 204 -22.83 13.22 -6.89
C CYS A 204 -23.77 13.04 -5.70
N SER A 205 -25.09 13.12 -5.95
CA SER A 205 -26.13 13.01 -4.91
C SER A 205 -26.17 11.69 -4.13
N LYS A 206 -25.55 10.61 -4.64
CA LYS A 206 -25.47 9.30 -3.97
C LYS A 206 -24.14 9.06 -3.25
N LEU A 207 -23.22 10.03 -3.26
CA LEU A 207 -21.88 9.86 -2.74
C LEU A 207 -21.90 9.76 -1.20
N LYS A 208 -21.53 8.59 -0.68
CA LYS A 208 -21.50 8.30 0.75
C LYS A 208 -20.09 8.41 1.33
N ARG A 209 -19.07 8.09 0.52
CA ARG A 209 -17.66 8.08 0.92
C ARG A 209 -16.82 8.92 -0.03
N LEU A 210 -16.05 9.83 0.52
CA LEU A 210 -15.07 10.63 -0.22
C LEU A 210 -13.71 10.54 0.49
N LEU A 211 -12.68 10.14 -0.23
CA LEU A 211 -11.28 10.24 0.22
C LEU A 211 -10.55 11.20 -0.71
N LEU A 212 -9.85 12.15 -0.12
CA LEU A 212 -9.05 13.15 -0.79
C LEU A 212 -7.62 13.05 -0.29
N GLN A 213 -6.64 13.35 -1.14
CA GLN A 213 -5.30 13.64 -0.65
C GLN A 213 -5.33 14.95 0.13
N ASP A 214 -5.73 16.04 -0.52
CA ASP A 214 -5.77 17.37 0.09
C ASP A 214 -6.87 18.23 -0.57
N CYS A 215 -7.29 19.29 0.11
CA CYS A 215 -8.26 20.26 -0.40
C CYS A 215 -7.73 21.68 -0.16
N VAL A 216 -7.45 22.43 -1.22
CA VAL A 216 -6.94 23.80 -1.13
C VAL A 216 -8.11 24.78 -1.11
N MET A 217 -8.09 25.71 -0.15
CA MET A 217 -9.04 26.82 -0.08
C MET A 217 -8.47 28.02 -0.84
N GLU A 218 -9.09 28.40 -1.96
CA GLU A 218 -8.54 29.48 -2.82
C GLU A 218 -9.12 30.88 -2.51
N ASP A 219 -10.25 30.99 -1.80
CA ASP A 219 -10.78 32.23 -1.18
C ASP A 219 -12.03 31.88 -0.32
N LEU A 220 -12.10 32.33 0.95
CA LEU A 220 -13.23 32.02 1.85
C LEU A 220 -14.49 32.88 1.58
N THR A 221 -14.38 33.94 0.79
CA THR A 221 -15.43 34.97 0.66
C THR A 221 -16.62 34.57 -0.21
N GLU A 222 -16.46 33.60 -1.12
CA GLU A 222 -17.48 33.18 -2.07
C GLU A 222 -18.31 31.96 -1.63
N ILE A 223 -18.14 31.50 -0.38
CA ILE A 223 -18.71 30.22 0.06
C ILE A 223 -20.13 30.40 0.57
N ASP A 224 -21.10 29.85 -0.17
CA ASP A 224 -22.48 29.75 0.27
C ASP A 224 -22.63 28.74 1.42
N ARG A 225 -22.64 29.26 2.64
CA ARG A 225 -22.83 28.49 3.89
C ARG A 225 -24.23 27.88 4.03
N SER A 226 -25.17 28.19 3.15
CA SER A 226 -26.52 27.61 3.19
C SER A 226 -26.59 26.23 2.53
N THR A 227 -25.63 25.91 1.66
CA THR A 227 -25.59 24.62 0.99
C THR A 227 -25.11 23.52 1.95
N THR A 228 -25.80 22.38 1.95
CA THR A 228 -25.39 21.19 2.73
C THR A 228 -25.45 19.93 1.88
N TYR A 229 -24.61 18.96 2.23
CA TYR A 229 -24.41 17.70 1.53
C TYR A 229 -24.68 16.52 2.50
N PRO A 230 -25.96 16.26 2.84
CA PRO A 230 -26.33 15.23 3.81
C PRO A 230 -26.09 13.79 3.32
N GLN A 231 -25.83 13.60 2.02
CA GLN A 231 -25.54 12.28 1.46
C GLN A 231 -24.19 11.72 1.94
N LEU A 232 -23.24 12.59 2.31
CA LEU A 232 -21.89 12.18 2.66
C LEU A 232 -21.82 11.69 4.11
N THR A 233 -21.47 10.42 4.28
CA THR A 233 -21.38 9.77 5.59
C THR A 233 -19.94 9.48 6.02
N SER A 234 -19.00 9.44 5.08
CA SER A 234 -17.58 9.23 5.36
C SER A 234 -16.72 10.18 4.53
N LEU A 235 -15.81 10.86 5.20
CA LEU A 235 -14.88 11.80 4.59
C LEU A 235 -13.48 11.53 5.14
N ALA A 236 -12.50 11.44 4.26
CA ALA A 236 -11.12 11.18 4.59
C ALA A 236 -10.19 12.17 3.86
N PHE A 237 -9.21 12.69 4.58
CA PHE A 237 -8.12 13.49 4.04
C PHE A 237 -6.78 12.80 4.36
N ASP A 238 -5.99 12.55 3.33
CA ASP A 238 -4.68 11.92 3.40
C ASP A 238 -3.60 12.92 3.00
N ASP A 239 -3.00 13.62 3.98
CA ASP A 239 -1.98 14.68 3.80
C ASP A 239 -2.60 16.08 3.59
N SER A 240 -3.51 16.46 4.50
CA SER A 240 -4.21 17.74 4.49
C SER A 240 -3.35 18.89 5.02
N GLU A 241 -3.29 19.97 4.26
CA GLU A 241 -2.67 21.25 4.66
C GLU A 241 -3.70 22.25 5.25
N LEU A 242 -4.97 21.88 5.28
CA LEU A 242 -6.06 22.71 5.82
C LEU A 242 -5.86 23.11 7.30
N HIS A 243 -6.12 24.38 7.60
CA HIS A 243 -6.23 24.90 8.96
C HIS A 243 -7.59 24.58 9.59
N MET A 244 -7.70 24.75 10.91
CA MET A 244 -8.91 24.38 11.66
C MET A 244 -10.16 25.16 11.20
N ASP A 245 -10.05 26.46 10.93
CA ASP A 245 -11.17 27.29 10.46
C ASP A 245 -11.67 26.87 9.06
N GLU A 246 -10.76 26.41 8.21
CA GLU A 246 -11.08 25.85 6.91
C GLU A 246 -11.80 24.50 7.03
N PHE A 247 -11.34 23.63 7.95
CA PHE A 247 -12.03 22.40 8.30
C PHE A 247 -13.42 22.67 8.86
N GLU A 248 -13.57 23.64 9.77
CA GLU A 248 -14.87 24.01 10.32
C GLU A 248 -15.83 24.40 9.20
N LEU A 249 -15.37 25.20 8.24
CA LEU A 249 -16.17 25.60 7.10
C LEU A 249 -16.54 24.41 6.21
N LEU A 250 -15.57 23.60 5.80
CA LEU A 250 -15.79 22.45 4.93
C LEU A 250 -16.72 21.41 5.58
N LEU A 251 -16.44 21.03 6.82
CA LEU A 251 -17.19 20.01 7.55
C LEU A 251 -18.59 20.49 7.95
N SER A 252 -18.81 21.80 8.10
CA SER A 252 -20.16 22.34 8.33
C SER A 252 -21.13 22.06 7.17
N LEU A 253 -20.61 21.84 5.96
CA LEU A 253 -21.41 21.47 4.79
C LEU A 253 -21.81 20.00 4.81
N THR A 254 -21.24 19.17 5.68
CA THR A 254 -21.47 17.72 5.73
C THR A 254 -22.03 17.27 7.09
N PRO A 255 -23.22 17.75 7.50
CA PRO A 255 -23.74 17.51 8.86
C PRO A 255 -24.12 16.05 9.15
N SER A 256 -24.24 15.21 8.11
CA SER A 256 -24.61 13.79 8.24
C SER A 256 -23.40 12.85 8.39
N LEU A 257 -22.20 13.41 8.52
CA LEU A 257 -20.97 12.64 8.61
C LEU A 257 -20.99 11.70 9.82
N GLN A 258 -20.68 10.44 9.57
CA GLN A 258 -20.55 9.38 10.59
C GLN A 258 -19.09 9.04 10.83
N HIS A 259 -18.26 9.08 9.77
CA HIS A 259 -16.85 8.79 9.83
C HIS A 259 -16.00 9.93 9.27
N LEU A 260 -15.05 10.42 10.07
CA LEU A 260 -14.07 11.41 9.68
C LEU A 260 -12.66 10.85 9.88
N HIS A 261 -11.83 10.90 8.84
CA HIS A 261 -10.43 10.52 8.89
C HIS A 261 -9.56 11.70 8.44
N ILE A 262 -8.58 12.11 9.25
CA ILE A 262 -7.69 13.24 8.90
C ILE A 262 -6.23 12.89 9.18
N VAL A 263 -5.41 12.88 8.15
CA VAL A 263 -3.96 12.93 8.26
C VAL A 263 -3.51 14.30 7.81
N GLY A 264 -2.88 15.09 8.69
CA GLY A 264 -2.54 16.48 8.39
C GLY A 264 -1.50 17.08 9.33
N GLU A 265 -1.31 18.40 9.22
CA GLU A 265 -0.26 19.15 9.91
C GLU A 265 -0.68 19.73 11.28
N THR A 266 0.13 20.66 11.82
CA THR A 266 0.18 21.06 13.24
C THR A 266 -1.08 21.69 13.77
N ASP A 267 -1.80 22.51 12.99
CA ASP A 267 -2.76 23.46 13.57
C ASP A 267 -4.08 22.80 14.05
N LEU A 268 -4.16 21.47 13.99
CA LEU A 268 -5.34 20.66 14.31
C LEU A 268 -5.28 19.99 15.68
N PHE A 269 -4.28 20.29 16.52
CA PHE A 269 -4.08 19.57 17.78
C PHE A 269 -5.09 19.92 18.89
N ASP A 270 -5.86 21.00 18.80
CA ASP A 270 -6.75 21.42 19.91
C ASP A 270 -8.01 20.53 20.03
N GLY A 271 -7.94 19.56 20.94
CA GLY A 271 -9.05 18.67 21.28
C GLY A 271 -10.29 19.39 21.81
N ALA A 272 -10.18 20.57 22.42
CA ALA A 272 -11.32 21.33 22.91
C ALA A 272 -12.03 22.05 21.75
N CYS A 273 -11.27 22.50 20.76
CA CYS A 273 -11.82 23.04 19.51
C CYS A 273 -12.60 21.95 18.76
N TRP A 274 -11.97 20.78 18.54
CA TRP A 274 -12.63 19.62 17.92
C TRP A 274 -13.88 19.18 18.69
N GLU A 275 -13.83 19.07 20.02
CA GLU A 275 -15.00 18.71 20.82
C GLU A 275 -16.17 19.67 20.59
N LYS A 276 -15.93 20.98 20.71
CA LYS A 276 -16.96 22.02 20.50
C LYS A 276 -17.53 21.94 19.09
N PHE A 277 -16.66 21.81 18.09
CA PHE A 277 -17.06 21.72 16.70
C PHE A 277 -17.92 20.48 16.43
N ILE A 278 -17.47 19.30 16.88
CA ILE A 278 -18.18 18.02 16.67
C ILE A 278 -19.54 18.04 17.35
N GLN A 279 -19.63 18.51 18.60
CA GLN A 279 -20.90 18.63 19.33
C GLN A 279 -21.89 19.57 18.62
N LYS A 280 -21.38 20.63 17.99
CA LYS A 280 -22.21 21.65 17.32
C LYS A 280 -22.65 21.20 15.91
N HIS A 281 -21.72 20.68 15.10
CA HIS A 281 -21.91 20.50 13.66
C HIS A 281 -21.96 19.03 13.20
N LEU A 282 -21.30 18.11 13.91
CA LEU A 282 -21.15 16.71 13.49
C LEU A 282 -21.78 15.73 14.50
N LYS A 283 -23.06 15.92 14.80
CA LYS A 283 -23.77 15.15 15.84
C LYS A 283 -23.83 13.65 15.56
N ASN A 284 -23.79 13.25 14.28
CA ASN A 284 -23.83 11.85 13.85
C ASN A 284 -22.47 11.17 13.81
N LEU A 285 -21.38 11.89 14.12
CA LEU A 285 -20.02 11.36 14.03
C LEU A 285 -19.80 10.25 15.08
N ASN A 286 -19.62 9.03 14.60
CA ASN A 286 -19.41 7.83 15.42
C ASN A 286 -17.93 7.40 15.45
N ARG A 287 -17.15 7.78 14.44
CA ARG A 287 -15.74 7.45 14.32
C ARG A 287 -14.98 8.68 13.87
N PHE A 288 -14.02 9.09 14.68
CA PHE A 288 -13.07 10.14 14.35
C PHE A 288 -11.66 9.57 14.44
N GLU A 289 -11.00 9.49 13.30
CA GLU A 289 -9.63 9.01 13.19
C GLU A 289 -8.73 10.14 12.72
N PHE A 290 -7.59 10.28 13.37
CA PHE A 290 -6.66 11.31 12.96
C PHE A 290 -5.21 10.96 13.27
N ALA A 291 -4.33 11.58 12.50
CA ALA A 291 -2.90 11.56 12.73
C ALA A 291 -2.30 12.91 12.33
N PHE A 292 -2.11 13.77 13.32
CA PHE A 292 -1.52 15.08 13.16
C PHE A 292 -0.02 15.01 13.45
N CYS A 293 0.78 15.69 12.64
CA CYS A 293 2.21 15.80 12.91
C CYS A 293 2.72 17.18 12.57
N GLY A 294 3.73 17.61 13.30
CA GLY A 294 4.61 18.65 12.80
C GLY A 294 5.56 19.18 13.83
N ASN A 295 6.10 20.36 13.53
CA ASN A 295 7.23 20.92 14.25
C ASN A 295 6.76 21.84 15.37
N THR A 296 7.58 21.98 16.39
CA THR A 296 7.41 23.01 17.42
C THR A 296 8.67 23.85 17.49
N ASP A 297 8.50 25.17 17.56
CA ASP A 297 9.60 26.10 17.83
C ASP A 297 10.09 26.02 19.29
N TYR A 298 9.31 25.36 20.15
CA TYR A 298 9.63 25.14 21.56
C TYR A 298 10.11 23.71 21.79
N GLU A 299 11.28 23.59 22.42
CA GLU A 299 11.77 22.30 22.89
C GLU A 299 11.00 21.86 24.15
N PHE A 300 10.17 20.83 24.02
CA PHE A 300 9.55 20.20 25.19
C PHE A 300 10.58 19.36 25.93
N ASN A 301 10.99 19.83 27.10
CA ASN A 301 12.05 19.19 27.87
C ASN A 301 11.51 18.13 28.83
N ASN A 302 10.23 18.25 29.22
CA ASN A 302 9.62 17.38 30.21
C ASN A 302 8.26 16.82 29.75
N PRO A 303 7.78 15.70 30.34
CA PRO A 303 6.48 15.13 30.03
C PRO A 303 5.29 16.06 30.28
N THR A 304 5.38 16.97 31.25
CA THR A 304 4.32 17.94 31.59
C THR A 304 4.04 18.91 30.44
N ASP A 305 5.07 19.27 29.66
CA ASP A 305 4.89 20.17 28.51
C ASP A 305 4.06 19.47 27.42
N VAL A 306 4.36 18.19 27.13
CA VAL A 306 3.60 17.37 26.16
C VAL A 306 2.20 17.03 26.67
N GLU A 307 2.05 16.89 27.99
CA GLU A 307 0.77 16.65 28.64
C GLU A 307 -0.23 17.77 28.36
N SER A 308 0.24 19.02 28.24
CA SER A 308 -0.62 20.15 27.89
C SER A 308 -1.33 19.97 26.54
N LEU A 309 -0.68 19.32 25.56
CA LEU A 309 -1.25 19.02 24.23
C LEU A 309 -2.35 17.96 24.28
N ILE A 310 -2.28 17.04 25.24
CA ILE A 310 -3.26 15.96 25.42
C ILE A 310 -4.38 16.35 26.38
N THR A 311 -4.16 17.33 27.25
CA THR A 311 -5.10 17.69 28.32
C THR A 311 -6.50 17.99 27.77
N SER A 312 -6.59 18.61 26.58
CA SER A 312 -7.87 18.90 25.90
C SER A 312 -8.62 17.65 25.40
N TYR A 313 -7.96 16.49 25.28
CA TYR A 313 -8.56 15.20 24.92
C TYR A 313 -8.97 14.33 26.13
N ARG A 314 -8.84 14.85 27.36
CA ARG A 314 -9.20 14.12 28.59
C ARG A 314 -10.59 14.41 29.13
N THR A 315 -11.41 15.12 28.37
CA THR A 315 -12.79 15.39 28.78
C THR A 315 -13.62 14.10 28.73
N PRO A 316 -14.75 14.03 29.48
CA PRO A 316 -15.68 12.91 29.39
C PRO A 316 -16.20 12.67 27.96
N PHE A 317 -16.24 13.70 27.12
CA PHE A 317 -16.62 13.56 25.72
C PHE A 317 -15.71 12.56 24.98
N TRP A 318 -14.39 12.72 25.09
CA TRP A 318 -13.43 11.85 24.40
C TRP A 318 -13.37 10.46 25.01
N ILE A 319 -13.24 10.37 26.34
CA ILE A 319 -12.95 9.10 27.04
C ILE A 319 -14.22 8.26 27.27
N GLU A 320 -15.27 8.85 27.83
CA GLU A 320 -16.45 8.12 28.31
C GLU A 320 -17.56 8.05 27.26
N ASN A 321 -17.80 9.13 26.53
CA ASN A 321 -18.89 9.19 25.57
C ASN A 321 -18.49 8.59 24.22
N LYS A 322 -17.33 8.97 23.70
CA LYS A 322 -16.87 8.56 22.37
C LYS A 322 -15.91 7.38 22.38
N HIS A 323 -15.18 7.16 23.47
CA HIS A 323 -14.10 6.17 23.56
C HIS A 323 -13.04 6.38 22.46
N TRP A 324 -12.79 7.64 22.11
CA TRP A 324 -11.77 8.02 21.14
C TRP A 324 -10.49 8.37 21.90
N PHE A 325 -9.63 7.38 22.07
CA PHE A 325 -8.37 7.56 22.78
C PHE A 325 -7.32 8.20 21.89
N VAL A 326 -6.42 8.95 22.50
CA VAL A 326 -5.43 9.77 21.81
C VAL A 326 -4.07 9.54 22.43
N ILE A 327 -3.05 9.45 21.58
CA ILE A 327 -1.66 9.30 21.97
C ILE A 327 -0.81 10.38 21.31
N CYS A 328 0.08 10.99 22.06
CA CYS A 328 1.05 11.96 21.58
C CYS A 328 2.45 11.42 21.76
N TYR A 329 3.25 11.56 20.71
CA TYR A 329 4.67 11.30 20.71
C TYR A 329 5.38 12.61 20.41
N TYR A 330 6.31 13.02 21.27
CA TYR A 330 7.20 14.14 20.99
C TYR A 330 8.64 13.64 20.88
N PHE A 331 9.27 13.96 19.76
CA PHE A 331 10.63 13.57 19.39
C PHE A 331 11.60 14.74 19.61
N LYS A 332 12.34 14.71 20.71
CA LYS A 332 13.22 15.79 21.21
C LYS A 332 14.21 16.29 20.15
N LYS A 333 14.97 15.38 19.53
CA LYS A 333 16.04 15.73 18.58
C LYS A 333 15.56 16.46 17.33
N SER A 334 14.34 16.15 16.88
CA SER A 334 13.77 16.77 15.68
C SER A 334 12.80 17.90 16.00
N ALA A 335 12.47 18.13 17.28
CA ALA A 335 11.39 19.01 17.71
C ALA A 335 10.07 18.72 16.96
N ILE A 336 9.79 17.43 16.69
CA ILE A 336 8.58 16.97 16.00
C ILE A 336 7.66 16.33 17.02
N TYR A 337 6.38 16.64 16.97
CA TYR A 337 5.37 15.83 17.65
C TYR A 337 4.48 15.09 16.64
N SER A 338 3.80 14.07 17.13
CA SER A 338 2.81 13.32 16.38
C SER A 338 1.69 12.88 17.31
N LEU A 339 0.47 13.30 17.00
CA LEU A 339 -0.74 13.04 17.75
C LEU A 339 -1.63 12.11 16.94
N TYR A 340 -2.07 11.00 17.53
CA TYR A 340 -2.86 9.97 16.86
C TYR A 340 -4.12 9.64 17.65
N SER A 341 -5.22 9.41 16.96
CA SER A 341 -6.31 8.59 17.49
C SER A 341 -5.87 7.13 17.60
N LEU A 342 -6.45 6.38 18.54
CA LEU A 342 -6.24 4.94 18.68
C LEU A 342 -7.45 4.14 18.18
N PRO A 343 -7.25 3.05 17.41
CA PRO A 343 -5.96 2.57 16.89
C PRO A 343 -5.34 3.55 15.88
N ILE A 344 -4.01 3.51 15.74
CA ILE A 344 -3.27 4.39 14.84
C ILE A 344 -3.86 4.23 13.43
N CYS A 345 -4.33 5.31 12.81
CA CYS A 345 -4.95 5.25 11.49
C CYS A 345 -3.94 5.24 10.34
N LYS A 346 -2.70 5.70 10.57
CA LYS A 346 -1.64 5.67 9.55
C LYS A 346 -1.22 4.24 9.23
N THR A 347 -1.27 3.90 7.94
CA THR A 347 -0.75 2.63 7.42
C THR A 347 0.77 2.61 7.34
N LYS A 348 1.39 3.80 7.23
CA LYS A 348 2.84 3.99 7.18
C LYS A 348 3.31 4.85 8.35
N VAL A 349 4.28 4.35 9.11
CA VAL A 349 4.86 5.07 10.25
C VAL A 349 6.38 5.17 10.17
N ARG A 350 6.93 6.26 10.69
CA ARG A 350 8.35 6.37 11.03
C ARG A 350 8.50 6.12 12.52
N PHE A 351 9.31 5.14 12.89
CA PHE A 351 9.54 4.79 14.28
C PHE A 351 10.84 5.42 14.80
N TYR A 352 10.78 5.97 16.01
CA TYR A 352 11.89 6.64 16.68
C TYR A 352 12.15 6.02 18.08
N PRO A 353 13.40 6.01 18.56
CA PRO A 353 13.79 5.48 19.87
C PRO A 353 13.08 6.14 21.05
N HIS A 354 13.01 5.42 22.18
CA HIS A 354 12.29 5.86 23.38
C HIS A 354 12.96 7.04 24.10
N GLU A 355 14.30 7.09 24.17
CA GLU A 355 15.01 8.16 24.90
C GLU A 355 14.83 9.54 24.26
N ASP A 356 14.63 9.57 22.94
CA ASP A 356 14.30 10.78 22.20
C ASP A 356 12.80 11.09 22.24
N LYS A 357 11.98 10.24 22.87
CA LYS A 357 10.53 10.24 22.73
C LYS A 357 9.82 10.39 24.07
N ILE A 358 9.18 11.53 24.27
CA ILE A 358 8.18 11.70 25.31
C ILE A 358 6.86 11.14 24.79
N THR A 359 6.20 10.28 25.58
CA THR A 359 4.90 9.70 25.23
C THR A 359 3.88 10.04 26.29
N CYS A 360 2.74 10.56 25.85
CA CYS A 360 1.57 10.80 26.69
C CYS A 360 0.34 10.21 26.00
N SER A 361 -0.67 9.79 26.77
CA SER A 361 -1.90 9.22 26.23
C SER A 361 -3.10 9.50 27.13
N THR A 362 -4.29 9.44 26.54
CA THR A 362 -5.56 9.39 27.27
C THR A 362 -5.95 7.96 27.67
N HIS A 363 -5.31 6.94 27.09
CA HIS A 363 -5.52 5.53 27.44
C HIS A 363 -4.60 5.13 28.61
N SER A 364 -5.17 4.60 29.69
CA SER A 364 -4.44 4.27 30.92
C SER A 364 -3.50 3.06 30.80
N THR A 365 -3.72 2.18 29.82
CA THR A 365 -2.94 0.93 29.61
C THR A 365 -2.30 0.89 28.22
N LEU A 366 -1.33 1.77 27.96
CA LEU A 366 -0.66 1.88 26.66
C LEU A 366 0.10 0.62 26.20
N TYR A 367 0.70 -0.13 27.13
CA TYR A 367 1.76 -1.08 26.78
C TYR A 367 1.28 -2.50 26.46
N ASN A 368 0.00 -2.80 26.66
CA ASN A 368 -0.50 -4.17 26.56
C ASN A 368 -1.44 -4.43 25.37
N ASP A 369 -1.84 -3.39 24.63
CA ASP A 369 -2.81 -3.56 23.56
C ASP A 369 -2.16 -3.47 22.18
N ALA A 370 -1.76 -4.63 21.64
CA ALA A 370 -1.22 -4.74 20.30
C ALA A 370 -2.22 -4.32 19.20
N SER A 371 -3.52 -4.24 19.51
CA SER A 371 -4.50 -3.76 18.53
C SER A 371 -4.32 -2.28 18.17
N MET A 372 -3.59 -1.51 18.98
CA MET A 372 -3.31 -0.09 18.73
C MET A 372 -2.53 0.16 17.43
N THR A 373 -1.78 -0.83 16.95
CA THR A 373 -0.92 -0.73 15.75
C THR A 373 -1.39 -1.62 14.61
N ASP A 374 -2.57 -2.22 14.71
CA ASP A 374 -3.05 -3.22 13.75
C ASP A 374 -3.23 -2.69 12.33
N ASN A 375 -3.40 -1.38 12.16
CA ASN A 375 -3.49 -0.74 10.84
C ASN A 375 -2.10 -0.39 10.26
N VAL A 376 -1.02 -0.51 11.02
CA VAL A 376 0.33 -0.19 10.56
C VAL A 376 0.88 -1.36 9.74
N HIS A 377 1.02 -1.12 8.43
CA HIS A 377 1.49 -2.12 7.48
C HIS A 377 2.91 -1.84 6.97
N GLU A 378 3.33 -0.58 6.95
CA GLU A 378 4.67 -0.14 6.56
C GLU A 378 5.36 0.63 7.70
N MET A 379 6.60 0.24 8.02
CA MET A 379 7.43 0.98 8.97
C MET A 379 8.77 1.35 8.37
N GLN A 380 9.19 2.58 8.62
CA GLN A 380 10.56 3.02 8.46
C GLN A 380 11.22 3.19 9.83
N LEU A 381 12.40 2.59 10.00
CA LEU A 381 13.11 2.53 11.26
C LEU A 381 14.59 2.87 11.04
N ASN A 382 15.12 3.85 11.77
CA ASN A 382 16.57 4.05 11.85
C ASN A 382 17.13 3.18 12.98
N LEU A 383 17.74 2.07 12.60
CA LEU A 383 18.20 1.04 13.52
C LEU A 383 19.42 1.49 14.33
N THR A 384 20.34 2.25 13.73
CA THR A 384 21.49 2.81 14.44
C THR A 384 21.06 3.74 15.55
N ASN A 385 20.12 4.66 15.27
CA ASN A 385 19.57 5.54 16.29
C ASN A 385 18.77 4.76 17.34
N LEU A 386 18.02 3.74 16.92
CA LEU A 386 17.24 2.91 17.85
C LEU A 386 18.14 2.20 18.86
N MET A 387 19.22 1.60 18.37
CA MET A 387 20.09 0.72 19.17
C MET A 387 21.15 1.46 19.97
N ALA A 388 21.51 2.70 19.59
CA ALA A 388 22.40 3.55 20.39
C ALA A 388 21.90 3.77 21.83
N HIS A 389 20.59 3.64 22.03
CA HIS A 389 19.89 3.85 23.30
C HIS A 389 19.36 2.53 23.91
N TYR A 390 19.69 1.39 23.31
CA TYR A 390 19.20 0.10 23.79
C TYR A 390 20.08 -0.45 24.92
N ASP A 391 19.62 -0.32 26.16
CA ASP A 391 20.25 -1.01 27.29
C ASP A 391 20.02 -2.53 27.17
N ARG A 392 21.08 -3.28 26.86
CA ARG A 392 21.04 -4.75 26.77
C ARG A 392 20.59 -5.41 28.08
N ASN A 393 20.72 -4.72 29.22
CA ASN A 393 20.27 -5.22 30.52
C ASN A 393 18.77 -5.05 30.72
N ALA A 394 18.11 -4.15 29.97
CA ALA A 394 16.67 -3.93 29.99
C ALA A 394 15.89 -4.97 29.14
N LYS A 395 16.51 -6.10 28.78
CA LYS A 395 15.86 -7.22 28.05
C LYS A 395 14.54 -7.70 28.69
N ASN A 396 14.38 -7.52 29.99
CA ASN A 396 13.16 -7.89 30.72
C ASN A 396 11.97 -6.96 30.45
N ALA A 397 12.17 -5.83 29.77
CA ALA A 397 11.11 -4.86 29.45
C ALA A 397 10.48 -5.06 28.07
N LEU A 398 10.94 -6.03 27.27
CA LEU A 398 10.32 -6.34 25.99
C LEU A 398 8.94 -6.98 26.20
N PRO A 399 7.92 -6.58 25.42
CA PRO A 399 6.59 -7.16 25.55
C PRO A 399 6.62 -8.67 25.23
N SER A 400 5.76 -9.44 25.89
CA SER A 400 5.65 -10.90 25.68
C SER A 400 5.10 -11.29 24.31
N SER A 401 4.58 -10.32 23.55
CA SER A 401 4.10 -10.49 22.18
C SER A 401 4.57 -9.34 21.30
N PRO A 402 4.77 -9.57 19.99
CA PRO A 402 5.14 -8.50 19.07
C PRO A 402 4.15 -7.34 19.11
N PHE A 403 4.70 -6.12 19.16
CA PHE A 403 3.92 -4.88 19.18
C PHE A 403 3.35 -4.56 17.80
N PHE A 404 4.03 -4.93 16.72
CA PHE A 404 3.54 -4.80 15.34
C PHE A 404 3.30 -6.17 14.71
N ARG A 405 2.03 -6.61 14.69
CA ARG A 405 1.64 -7.97 14.25
C ARG A 405 1.22 -8.06 12.79
N LYS A 406 0.76 -6.96 12.20
CA LYS A 406 0.22 -6.91 10.83
C LYS A 406 1.11 -6.16 9.84
N MET A 407 2.34 -5.88 10.25
CA MET A 407 3.31 -5.20 9.41
C MET A 407 3.80 -6.14 8.32
N ASN A 408 3.73 -5.70 7.07
CA ASN A 408 4.16 -6.47 5.90
C ASN A 408 5.36 -5.85 5.17
N LYS A 409 5.68 -4.58 5.46
CA LYS A 409 6.79 -3.87 4.85
C LYS A 409 7.66 -3.16 5.90
N LEU A 410 8.95 -3.40 5.83
CA LEU A 410 9.93 -2.83 6.75
C LEU A 410 11.07 -2.17 5.97
N LEU A 411 11.34 -0.90 6.25
CA LEU A 411 12.49 -0.15 5.76
C LEU A 411 13.45 0.11 6.93
N LEU A 412 14.59 -0.56 6.91
CA LEU A 412 15.67 -0.40 7.87
C LEU A 412 16.71 0.57 7.31
N LEU A 413 16.94 1.66 8.03
CA LEU A 413 18.05 2.57 7.79
C LEU A 413 19.12 2.31 8.84
N THR A 414 20.34 2.01 8.42
CA THR A 414 21.51 1.94 9.29
C THR A 414 22.48 3.05 8.91
N GLY A 415 23.34 3.44 9.85
CA GLY A 415 24.56 4.18 9.55
C GLY A 415 25.63 3.24 8.99
N ASN A 416 26.88 3.53 9.34
CA ASN A 416 28.06 2.82 8.84
C ASN A 416 28.23 1.39 9.39
N GLU A 417 27.54 1.08 10.49
CA GLU A 417 27.66 -0.21 11.17
C GLU A 417 26.26 -0.75 11.50
N TRP A 418 26.11 -2.07 11.39
CA TRP A 418 24.90 -2.76 11.84
C TRP A 418 24.95 -2.94 13.36
N PRO A 419 24.02 -2.35 14.14
CA PRO A 419 24.11 -2.44 15.58
C PRO A 419 23.91 -3.87 16.09
N ASP A 420 24.80 -4.33 16.96
CA ASP A 420 24.69 -5.62 17.63
C ASP A 420 23.36 -5.79 18.39
N GLY A 421 22.75 -6.97 18.30
CA GLY A 421 21.51 -7.29 19.01
C GLY A 421 20.23 -6.78 18.34
N SER A 422 20.36 -6.12 17.18
CA SER A 422 19.23 -5.58 16.42
C SER A 422 18.23 -6.65 16.00
N SER A 423 18.71 -7.83 15.58
CA SER A 423 17.84 -8.89 15.06
C SER A 423 16.95 -9.47 16.17
N GLU A 424 17.52 -9.66 17.37
CA GLU A 424 16.77 -10.09 18.55
C GLU A 424 15.74 -9.04 18.96
N TYR A 425 16.14 -7.76 19.01
CA TYR A 425 15.20 -6.67 19.32
C TYR A 425 14.04 -6.61 18.33
N LEU A 426 14.33 -6.62 17.02
CA LEU A 426 13.32 -6.59 15.97
C LEU A 426 12.38 -7.80 16.06
N SER A 427 12.90 -9.00 16.35
CA SER A 427 12.07 -10.20 16.50
C SER A 427 11.14 -10.17 17.70
N ALA A 428 11.49 -9.46 18.77
CA ALA A 428 10.62 -9.26 19.93
C ALA A 428 9.59 -8.14 19.67
N PHE A 429 9.95 -7.16 18.86
CA PHE A 429 9.13 -5.97 18.62
C PHE A 429 8.13 -6.14 17.47
N ILE A 430 8.52 -6.88 16.43
CA ILE A 430 7.81 -7.07 15.18
C ILE A 430 7.60 -8.56 14.94
N ASP A 431 6.41 -8.93 14.45
CA ASP A 431 6.21 -10.27 13.91
C ASP A 431 6.93 -10.37 12.54
N LEU A 432 8.20 -10.76 12.57
CA LEU A 432 9.04 -10.89 11.37
C LEU A 432 8.43 -11.87 10.34
N SER A 433 7.61 -12.83 10.78
CA SER A 433 6.96 -13.77 9.88
C SER A 433 5.94 -13.10 8.96
N CYS A 434 5.40 -11.93 9.32
CA CYS A 434 4.44 -11.20 8.50
C CYS A 434 5.10 -10.30 7.43
N ILE A 435 6.42 -10.13 7.48
CA ILE A 435 7.15 -9.27 6.53
C ILE A 435 7.23 -9.94 5.16
N VAL A 436 6.66 -9.27 4.16
CA VAL A 436 6.66 -9.64 2.74
C VAL A 436 7.67 -8.82 1.95
N GLU A 437 7.95 -7.59 2.40
CA GLU A 437 8.91 -6.68 1.78
C GLU A 437 9.88 -6.11 2.82
N LEU A 438 11.17 -6.28 2.58
CA LEU A 438 12.24 -5.73 3.43
C LEU A 438 13.16 -4.88 2.58
N SER A 439 13.38 -3.65 3.01
CA SER A 439 14.39 -2.76 2.45
C SER A 439 15.45 -2.48 3.51
N VAL A 440 16.70 -2.71 3.17
CA VAL A 440 17.85 -2.46 4.04
C VAL A 440 18.75 -1.44 3.35
N SER A 441 18.92 -0.28 3.98
CA SER A 441 19.90 0.73 3.60
C SER A 441 21.07 0.64 4.54
N VAL A 442 22.20 0.10 4.08
CA VAL A 442 23.40 -0.13 4.89
C VAL A 442 24.67 0.22 4.11
N ASP A 443 25.57 0.95 4.76
CA ASP A 443 26.94 1.11 4.27
C ASP A 443 27.79 -0.03 4.84
N PHE A 444 28.40 -0.83 3.97
CA PHE A 444 29.25 -1.93 4.44
C PHE A 444 30.66 -1.40 4.66
N ASP A 445 30.98 -1.06 5.91
CA ASP A 445 32.37 -0.83 6.32
C ASP A 445 33.17 -2.13 6.06
N PRO A 446 34.25 -2.08 5.26
CA PRO A 446 35.11 -3.25 5.02
C PRO A 446 35.59 -3.94 6.30
N ASN A 447 35.72 -3.20 7.41
CA ASN A 447 36.16 -3.73 8.69
C ASN A 447 35.07 -4.53 9.44
N ASP A 448 33.79 -4.24 9.20
CA ASP A 448 32.65 -4.86 9.91
C ASP A 448 31.70 -5.66 9.00
N ILE A 449 32.09 -5.82 7.73
CA ILE A 449 31.26 -6.48 6.71
C ILE A 449 30.79 -7.87 7.15
N SER A 450 31.65 -8.66 7.78
CA SER A 450 31.30 -10.02 8.25
C SER A 450 30.20 -10.02 9.32
N ASN A 451 30.27 -9.09 10.29
CA ASN A 451 29.29 -8.97 11.35
C ASN A 451 27.94 -8.47 10.78
N THR A 452 28.00 -7.43 9.94
CA THR A 452 26.82 -6.89 9.24
C THR A 452 26.13 -7.98 8.41
N LEU A 453 26.88 -8.77 7.63
CA LEU A 453 26.33 -9.89 6.86
C LEU A 453 25.70 -10.95 7.76
N THR A 454 26.35 -11.29 8.89
CA THR A 454 25.83 -12.27 9.85
C THR A 454 24.51 -11.80 10.47
N ASN A 455 24.42 -10.53 10.86
CA ASN A 455 23.24 -9.96 11.49
C ASN A 455 22.06 -9.85 10.51
N ILE A 456 22.30 -9.39 9.28
CA ILE A 456 21.28 -9.38 8.21
C ILE A 456 20.81 -10.79 7.92
N THR A 457 21.74 -11.75 7.81
CA THR A 457 21.38 -13.17 7.59
C THR A 457 20.49 -13.70 8.72
N ASN A 458 20.78 -13.36 9.97
CA ASN A 458 19.96 -13.76 11.11
C ASN A 458 18.57 -13.11 11.09
N LEU A 459 18.46 -11.84 10.71
CA LEU A 459 17.17 -11.18 10.49
C LEU A 459 16.35 -11.91 9.42
N LEU A 460 16.98 -12.23 8.28
CA LEU A 460 16.33 -12.90 7.14
C LEU A 460 15.85 -14.33 7.46
N LYS A 461 16.45 -15.00 8.45
CA LYS A 461 15.95 -16.30 8.94
C LYS A 461 14.60 -16.17 9.64
N GLY A 462 14.30 -15.03 10.25
CA GLY A 462 13.02 -14.76 10.92
C GLY A 462 11.89 -14.37 9.95
N THR A 463 12.21 -13.94 8.73
CA THR A 463 11.26 -13.42 7.75
C THR A 463 10.82 -14.49 6.75
N SER A 464 10.12 -15.52 7.21
CA SER A 464 9.77 -16.70 6.38
C SER A 464 8.86 -16.39 5.18
N ASN A 465 8.06 -15.33 5.23
CA ASN A 465 7.17 -14.90 4.14
C ASN A 465 7.77 -13.81 3.24
N LEU A 466 9.06 -13.48 3.40
CA LEU A 466 9.71 -12.41 2.64
C LEU A 466 9.76 -12.75 1.15
N GLN A 467 9.18 -11.92 0.29
CA GLN A 467 9.17 -12.14 -1.15
C GLN A 467 10.04 -11.13 -1.90
N SER A 468 10.13 -9.90 -1.38
CA SER A 468 10.91 -8.82 -1.95
C SER A 468 11.98 -8.34 -0.98
N LEU A 469 13.22 -8.29 -1.44
CA LEU A 469 14.35 -7.75 -0.71
C LEU A 469 14.98 -6.60 -1.49
N THR A 470 15.13 -5.44 -0.86
CA THR A 470 15.87 -4.30 -1.40
C THR A 470 17.11 -4.09 -0.54
N ILE A 471 18.29 -4.09 -1.16
CA ILE A 471 19.56 -3.78 -0.52
C ILE A 471 20.07 -2.50 -1.19
N ASP A 472 19.96 -1.40 -0.47
CA ASP A 472 20.50 -0.12 -0.88
C ASP A 472 21.86 0.07 -0.19
N SER A 473 22.92 -0.02 -0.98
CA SER A 473 24.28 0.10 -0.47
C SER A 473 25.22 0.63 -1.53
N SER A 474 26.03 1.60 -1.16
CA SER A 474 27.07 2.17 -2.02
C SER A 474 28.27 1.25 -2.23
N SER A 475 28.52 0.30 -1.32
CA SER A 475 29.82 -0.36 -1.16
C SER A 475 29.77 -1.90 -1.18
N THR A 476 28.59 -2.52 -1.36
CA THR A 476 28.49 -3.99 -1.36
C THR A 476 28.96 -4.59 -2.68
N ASN A 477 29.90 -5.54 -2.61
CA ASN A 477 30.21 -6.37 -3.77
C ASN A 477 29.06 -7.36 -4.07
N ALA A 478 28.95 -7.78 -5.33
CA ALA A 478 27.93 -8.75 -5.74
C ALA A 478 28.03 -10.12 -5.04
N GLU A 479 29.21 -10.53 -4.58
CA GLU A 479 29.39 -11.82 -3.90
C GLU A 479 28.66 -11.85 -2.56
N ASN A 480 28.78 -10.79 -1.77
CA ASN A 480 28.12 -10.65 -0.49
C ASN A 480 26.60 -10.59 -0.65
N ILE A 481 26.11 -9.88 -1.66
CA ILE A 481 24.68 -9.89 -2.02
C ILE A 481 24.22 -11.33 -2.31
N CYS A 482 24.98 -12.09 -3.11
CA CYS A 482 24.62 -13.46 -3.44
C CYS A 482 24.59 -14.40 -2.21
N LEU A 483 25.45 -14.15 -1.22
CA LEU A 483 25.47 -14.91 0.04
C LEU A 483 24.30 -14.55 0.96
N LEU A 484 23.88 -13.27 0.97
CA LEU A 484 22.78 -12.79 1.79
C LEU A 484 21.41 -13.31 1.34
N VAL A 485 21.14 -13.30 0.03
CA VAL A 485 19.79 -13.46 -0.52
C VAL A 485 19.28 -14.91 -0.35
N PRO A 486 18.27 -15.15 0.50
CA PRO A 486 17.73 -16.49 0.71
C PRO A 486 17.04 -17.06 -0.54
N ASN A 487 16.93 -18.39 -0.62
CA ASN A 487 16.31 -19.09 -1.75
C ASN A 487 14.80 -18.81 -1.92
N HIS A 488 14.12 -18.38 -0.86
CA HIS A 488 12.68 -18.09 -0.91
C HIS A 488 12.38 -16.72 -1.54
N ILE A 489 13.34 -15.78 -1.55
CA ILE A 489 13.20 -14.47 -2.21
C ILE A 489 12.87 -14.63 -3.70
N LYS A 490 11.99 -13.77 -4.21
CA LYS A 490 11.54 -13.78 -5.61
C LYS A 490 11.87 -12.47 -6.32
N HIS A 491 11.92 -11.36 -5.59
CA HIS A 491 12.20 -10.05 -6.14
C HIS A 491 13.38 -9.44 -5.38
N LEU A 492 14.42 -9.06 -6.12
CA LEU A 492 15.61 -8.43 -5.56
C LEU A 492 15.80 -7.05 -6.17
N GLN A 493 16.02 -6.04 -5.35
CA GLN A 493 16.46 -4.72 -5.80
C GLN A 493 17.81 -4.40 -5.15
N VAL A 494 18.82 -4.08 -5.95
CA VAL A 494 20.20 -3.89 -5.49
C VAL A 494 20.86 -2.72 -6.20
N ALA A 495 21.66 -1.95 -5.49
CA ALA A 495 22.61 -1.04 -6.11
C ALA A 495 23.86 -1.81 -6.56
N ILE A 496 24.38 -1.48 -7.74
CA ILE A 496 25.57 -2.11 -8.32
C ILE A 496 26.41 -1.08 -9.10
N GLN A 497 27.69 -1.37 -9.26
CA GLN A 497 28.64 -0.45 -9.89
C GLN A 497 29.12 -0.94 -11.26
N SER A 498 29.01 -2.24 -11.56
CA SER A 498 29.52 -2.81 -12.82
C SER A 498 28.60 -3.86 -13.44
N ILE A 499 28.83 -4.15 -14.72
CA ILE A 499 28.14 -5.21 -15.45
C ILE A 499 28.54 -6.59 -14.93
N ASP A 500 29.80 -6.77 -14.52
CA ASP A 500 30.26 -8.06 -14.05
C ASP A 500 29.55 -8.45 -12.76
N GLU A 501 29.23 -7.47 -11.91
CA GLU A 501 28.33 -7.65 -10.77
C GLU A 501 26.90 -8.04 -11.19
N MET A 502 26.32 -7.39 -12.21
CA MET A 502 25.02 -7.81 -12.77
C MET A 502 25.05 -9.27 -13.19
N LYS A 503 26.06 -9.64 -13.98
CA LYS A 503 26.22 -11.00 -14.50
C LYS A 503 26.33 -12.01 -13.38
N LEU A 504 27.17 -11.72 -12.38
CA LEU A 504 27.39 -12.58 -11.23
C LEU A 504 26.09 -12.85 -10.45
N ILE A 505 25.32 -11.79 -10.17
CA ILE A 505 24.05 -11.91 -9.43
C ILE A 505 23.03 -12.74 -10.24
N VAL A 506 22.88 -12.46 -11.54
CA VAL A 506 21.95 -13.19 -12.42
C VAL A 506 22.32 -14.67 -12.56
N GLU A 507 23.61 -15.00 -12.56
CA GLU A 507 24.10 -16.38 -12.64
C GLU A 507 23.90 -17.16 -11.33
N ARG A 508 24.22 -16.55 -10.19
CA ARG A 508 24.14 -17.21 -8.88
C ARG A 508 22.71 -17.29 -8.34
N LEU A 509 21.88 -16.25 -8.49
CA LEU A 509 20.54 -16.17 -7.91
C LEU A 509 19.45 -16.65 -8.87
N LYS A 510 19.52 -17.92 -9.27
CA LYS A 510 18.60 -18.53 -10.26
C LYS A 510 17.15 -18.63 -9.79
N GLN A 511 16.89 -18.50 -8.49
CA GLN A 511 15.57 -18.57 -7.87
C GLN A 511 14.72 -17.32 -8.09
N LEU A 512 15.33 -16.20 -8.49
CA LEU A 512 14.66 -14.91 -8.64
C LEU A 512 13.66 -14.95 -9.80
N SER A 513 12.54 -14.27 -9.60
CA SER A 513 11.52 -14.00 -10.62
C SER A 513 11.72 -12.63 -11.25
N SER A 514 12.26 -11.67 -10.49
CA SER A 514 12.75 -10.41 -11.05
C SER A 514 13.94 -9.87 -10.26
N ILE A 515 14.74 -9.03 -10.93
CA ILE A 515 15.80 -8.26 -10.32
C ILE A 515 15.78 -6.83 -10.85
N THR A 516 15.96 -5.84 -9.98
CA THR A 516 16.10 -4.43 -10.33
C THR A 516 17.46 -3.93 -9.87
N PHE A 517 18.24 -3.44 -10.80
CA PHE A 517 19.53 -2.83 -10.54
C PHE A 517 19.35 -1.31 -10.45
N ASN A 518 19.65 -0.72 -9.30
CA ASN A 518 19.76 0.73 -9.13
C ASN A 518 21.15 1.13 -9.61
N MET A 519 21.22 1.98 -10.64
CA MET A 519 22.47 2.25 -11.34
C MET A 519 23.05 3.58 -10.87
N LEU A 520 24.29 3.56 -10.40
CA LEU A 520 25.05 4.77 -10.06
C LEU A 520 25.74 5.41 -11.27
N LEU A 521 25.87 4.67 -12.39
CA LEU A 521 26.57 5.10 -13.61
C LEU A 521 25.69 4.98 -14.86
N ASP A 522 26.10 5.65 -15.94
CA ASP A 522 25.40 5.63 -17.24
C ASP A 522 25.48 4.23 -17.89
N ILE A 523 24.46 3.41 -17.61
CA ILE A 523 24.33 2.04 -18.13
C ILE A 523 24.26 1.98 -19.66
N ASN A 524 23.90 3.09 -20.33
CA ASN A 524 23.59 3.07 -21.75
C ASN A 524 24.79 2.69 -22.62
N SER A 525 26.02 2.95 -22.14
CA SER A 525 27.24 2.61 -22.86
C SER A 525 27.48 1.10 -22.96
N PHE A 526 27.01 0.30 -22.01
CA PHE A 526 27.29 -1.14 -21.97
C PHE A 526 26.06 -2.03 -21.91
N LEU A 527 24.86 -1.45 -21.85
CA LEU A 527 23.61 -2.18 -21.87
C LEU A 527 23.50 -3.16 -23.06
N PRO A 528 23.93 -2.84 -24.30
CA PRO A 528 23.84 -3.78 -25.42
C PRO A 528 24.60 -5.09 -25.18
N ASP A 529 25.81 -5.02 -24.62
CA ASP A 529 26.65 -6.20 -24.34
C ASP A 529 26.02 -7.06 -23.24
N PHE A 530 25.52 -6.41 -22.18
CA PHE A 530 24.81 -7.11 -21.11
C PHE A 530 23.53 -7.78 -21.60
N LEU A 531 22.74 -7.11 -22.45
CA LEU A 531 21.52 -7.67 -23.03
C LEU A 531 21.81 -8.86 -23.93
N THR A 532 22.85 -8.79 -24.76
CA THR A 532 23.29 -9.92 -25.60
C THR A 532 23.62 -11.13 -24.72
N TRP A 533 24.44 -10.92 -23.69
CA TRP A 533 24.77 -11.97 -22.71
C TRP A 533 23.53 -12.50 -21.96
N LEU A 534 22.62 -11.61 -21.55
CA LEU A 534 21.41 -11.99 -20.82
C LEU A 534 20.51 -12.88 -21.69
N MET A 535 20.37 -12.56 -22.97
CA MET A 535 19.59 -13.36 -23.91
C MET A 535 20.22 -14.73 -24.18
N GLU A 536 21.55 -14.84 -24.19
CA GLU A 536 22.24 -16.13 -24.29
C GLU A 536 22.02 -17.00 -23.05
N LYS A 537 22.09 -16.41 -21.84
CA LYS A 537 21.96 -17.16 -20.58
C LYS A 537 20.51 -17.41 -20.17
N ARG A 538 19.60 -16.52 -20.54
CA ARG A 538 18.20 -16.46 -20.09
C ARG A 538 17.29 -15.98 -21.23
N ASN A 539 17.27 -16.72 -22.34
CA ASN A 539 16.59 -16.42 -23.60
C ASN A 539 15.09 -16.04 -23.57
N GLN A 540 14.43 -16.13 -22.42
CA GLN A 540 13.02 -15.74 -22.24
C GLN A 540 12.84 -14.54 -21.29
N SER A 541 13.92 -13.89 -20.88
CA SER A 541 13.82 -12.74 -19.99
C SER A 541 13.23 -11.53 -20.70
N THR A 542 12.41 -10.76 -19.98
CA THR A 542 12.05 -9.40 -20.40
C THR A 542 12.80 -8.42 -19.54
N TYR A 543 13.02 -7.22 -20.06
CA TYR A 543 13.71 -6.17 -19.33
C TYR A 543 13.07 -4.81 -19.57
N ARG A 544 13.40 -3.87 -18.70
CA ARG A 544 13.02 -2.46 -18.78
C ARG A 544 14.22 -1.63 -18.37
N ASN A 545 14.55 -0.67 -19.22
CA ASN A 545 15.54 0.35 -18.92
C ASN A 545 14.81 1.66 -18.64
N ASP A 546 15.00 2.22 -17.46
CA ASP A 546 14.51 3.54 -17.06
C ASP A 546 15.68 4.38 -16.54
N THR A 547 15.49 5.70 -16.52
CA THR A 547 16.43 6.63 -15.89
C THR A 547 16.70 6.22 -14.43
N GLY A 548 17.91 5.74 -14.15
CA GLY A 548 18.39 5.37 -12.81
C GLY A 548 18.20 3.91 -12.41
N TYR A 549 17.47 3.09 -13.19
CA TYR A 549 17.32 1.67 -12.87
C TYR A 549 17.10 0.78 -14.08
N PHE A 550 17.58 -0.46 -13.97
CA PHE A 550 17.41 -1.49 -14.98
C PHE A 550 16.77 -2.74 -14.36
N SER A 551 15.58 -3.11 -14.83
CA SER A 551 14.82 -4.24 -14.28
C SER A 551 14.78 -5.40 -15.26
N ILE A 552 14.97 -6.62 -14.77
CA ILE A 552 14.87 -7.88 -15.50
C ILE A 552 13.82 -8.76 -14.84
N TRP A 553 13.03 -9.43 -15.68
CA TRP A 553 12.08 -10.47 -15.27
C TRP A 553 12.47 -11.79 -15.88
N PHE A 554 12.67 -12.79 -15.04
CA PHE A 554 13.07 -14.12 -15.46
C PHE A 554 11.84 -14.98 -15.67
N ASN A 555 11.71 -15.54 -16.87
CA ASN A 555 10.78 -16.64 -17.11
C ASN A 555 11.35 -17.92 -16.48
N LYS A 556 10.59 -18.53 -15.57
CA LYS A 556 10.85 -19.92 -15.19
C LYS A 556 10.58 -20.80 -16.40
N ASN A 557 11.61 -21.49 -16.89
CA ASN A 557 11.43 -22.60 -17.82
C ASN A 557 10.48 -23.61 -17.16
N THR A 558 9.26 -23.70 -17.69
CA THR A 558 8.24 -24.66 -17.25
C THR A 558 8.62 -26.11 -17.52
N ALA A 559 9.70 -26.36 -18.29
CA ALA A 559 10.20 -27.68 -18.62
C ALA A 559 10.91 -28.44 -17.47
N GLN A 560 10.98 -27.88 -16.26
CA GLN A 560 11.57 -28.53 -15.08
C GLN A 560 10.67 -28.46 -13.83
N ILE A 561 9.37 -28.68 -14.02
CA ILE A 561 8.48 -29.05 -12.93
C ILE A 561 8.17 -30.55 -13.15
N PRO A 562 8.54 -31.44 -12.22
CA PRO A 562 8.34 -32.89 -12.38
C PRO A 562 6.87 -33.28 -12.49
#